data_AF-A0A2V9AWG7-F1
#
_entry.id   AF-A0A2V9AWG7-F1
#
_cell.length_a   1.000
_cell.length_b   1.000
_cell.length_c   1.000
_cell.angle_alpha   90.00
_cell.angle_beta   90.00
_cell.angle_gamma   90.00
#
_symmetry.space_group_name_H-M   'P 1'
#
loop_
_entity.id
_entity.type
_entity.pdbx_description
1 polymer ?
#
loop_
_entity_poly.entity_id
_entity_poly.type
_entity_poly.pdbx_seq_one_letter_code
_entity_poly.pdbx_strand_id
1 'polypeptide(L)'
;MGDVGVGIVGLAAVVLSLGIPMAAMYTYYRVKKLRADERMAAIARGITVPFETEVTPTARSRKNGILLVSGAIGFMATFGAIAGIEHEPDTWSAAAFGLIPLAIGIGYFVDFTLSRREAHS
;
A
#
# COMPACT_ATOMS: atom_id res chain seq x y z
N MET A 1 -12.28 27.98 -23.09
CA MET A 1 -12.75 27.43 -21.79
C MET A 1 -12.38 25.95 -21.57
N GLY A 2 -11.63 25.29 -22.48
CA GLY A 2 -11.19 23.89 -22.30
C GLY A 2 -9.97 23.71 -21.38
N ASP A 3 -9.00 24.64 -21.39
CA ASP A 3 -7.75 24.49 -20.61
C ASP A 3 -7.92 24.56 -19.09
N VAL A 4 -8.84 25.40 -18.60
CA VAL A 4 -9.06 25.55 -17.16
C VAL A 4 -9.60 24.25 -16.55
N GLY A 5 -10.41 23.50 -17.31
CA GLY A 5 -10.94 22.20 -16.90
C GLY A 5 -9.84 21.15 -16.72
N VAL A 6 -8.90 21.07 -17.67
CA VAL A 6 -7.78 20.11 -17.62
C VAL A 6 -6.85 20.41 -16.43
N GLY A 7 -6.56 21.68 -16.17
CA GLY A 7 -5.74 22.09 -15.02
C GLY A 7 -6.36 21.76 -13.67
N ILE A 8 -7.67 21.98 -13.51
CA ILE A 8 -8.39 21.65 -12.27
C ILE A 8 -8.44 20.14 -12.05
N VAL A 9 -8.67 19.36 -13.11
CA VAL A 9 -8.68 17.89 -13.03
C VAL A 9 -7.31 17.34 -12.62
N GLY A 10 -6.22 17.85 -13.20
CA GLY A 10 -4.87 17.45 -12.82
C GLY A 10 -4.54 17.78 -11.36
N LEU A 11 -4.89 18.99 -10.91
CA LEU A 11 -4.68 19.41 -9.53
C LEU A 11 -5.49 18.56 -8.55
N ALA A 12 -6.76 18.28 -8.86
CA ALA A 12 -7.61 17.42 -8.04
C ALA A 12 -7.05 15.99 -7.93
N ALA A 13 -6.53 15.42 -9.03
CA ALA A 13 -5.92 14.09 -9.03
C ALA A 13 -4.69 14.01 -8.11
N VAL A 14 -3.82 15.03 -8.14
CA VAL A 14 -2.62 15.09 -7.26
C VAL A 14 -3.03 15.26 -5.79
N VAL A 15 -3.97 16.16 -5.51
CA VAL A 15 -4.43 16.41 -4.14
C VAL A 15 -5.09 15.17 -3.54
N LEU A 16 -5.91 14.44 -4.31
CA LEU A 16 -6.58 13.23 -3.83
C LEU A 16 -5.61 12.05 -3.67
N SER A 17 -4.71 11.85 -4.64
CA SER A 17 -3.73 10.75 -4.59
C SER A 17 -2.74 10.88 -3.44
N LEU A 18 -2.41 12.09 -3.00
CA LEU A 18 -1.58 12.32 -1.81
C LEU A 18 -2.40 12.46 -0.52
N GLY A 19 -3.54 13.14 -0.59
CA GLY A 19 -4.38 13.44 0.57
C GLY A 19 -5.03 12.19 1.18
N ILE A 20 -5.51 11.26 0.34
CA ILE A 20 -6.18 10.05 0.82
C ILE A 20 -5.21 9.14 1.58
N PRO A 21 -4.03 8.76 1.04
CA PRO A 21 -3.06 7.96 1.80
C PRO A 21 -2.58 8.65 3.06
N MET A 22 -2.40 9.97 3.04
CA MET A 22 -1.96 10.73 4.21
C MET A 22 -3.01 10.72 5.33
N ALA A 23 -4.29 10.91 4.98
CA ALA A 23 -5.40 10.80 5.93
C ALA A 23 -5.57 9.37 6.47
N ALA A 24 -5.46 8.36 5.61
CA ALA A 24 -5.49 6.95 6.01
C ALA A 24 -4.33 6.62 6.96
N MET A 25 -3.14 7.12 6.68
CA MET A 25 -1.97 6.90 7.51
C MET A 25 -2.09 7.62 8.86
N TYR A 26 -2.63 8.84 8.88
CA TYR A 26 -2.92 9.57 10.12
C TYR A 26 -3.90 8.80 11.01
N THR A 27 -5.03 8.35 10.46
CA THR A 27 -6.03 7.58 11.23
C THR A 27 -5.47 6.26 11.73
N TYR A 28 -4.69 5.56 10.91
CA TYR A 28 -4.01 4.32 11.29
C TYR A 28 -3.06 4.52 12.48
N TYR A 29 -2.18 5.52 12.43
CA TYR A 29 -1.26 5.83 13.52
C TYR A 29 -2.00 6.28 14.78
N ARG A 30 -3.09 7.04 14.62
CA ARG A 30 -3.90 7.51 15.75
C ARG A 30 -4.55 6.35 16.50
N VAL A 31 -5.15 5.40 15.78
CA VAL A 31 -5.75 4.19 16.38
C VAL A 31 -4.69 3.33 17.07
N LYS A 32 -3.51 3.16 16.44
CA LYS A 32 -2.41 2.42 17.06
C LYS A 32 -1.92 3.06 18.35
N LYS A 33 -1.78 4.38 18.37
CA LYS A 33 -1.35 5.11 19.56
C LYS A 33 -2.36 4.93 20.70
N LEU A 34 -3.65 5.10 20.41
CA LEU A 34 -4.72 4.92 21.40
C LEU A 34 -4.69 3.51 22.01
N ARG A 35 -4.56 2.47 21.17
CA ARG A 35 -4.45 1.08 21.65
C ARG A 35 -3.19 0.86 22.50
N ALA A 36 -2.07 1.50 22.16
CA ALA A 36 -0.85 1.40 22.96
C ALA A 36 -1.02 2.07 24.34
N ASP A 37 -1.63 3.25 24.37
CA ASP A 37 -1.90 4.00 25.60
C ASP A 37 -2.90 3.23 26.51
N GLU A 38 -3.95 2.64 25.94
CA GLU A 38 -4.90 1.78 26.65
C GLU A 38 -4.22 0.55 27.27
N ARG A 39 -3.30 -0.08 26.54
CA ARG A 39 -2.52 -1.23 27.05
C ARG A 39 -1.62 -0.82 28.21
N MET A 40 -0.94 0.32 28.11
CA MET A 40 -0.11 0.85 29.20
C MET A 40 -0.94 1.15 30.46
N ALA A 41 -2.14 1.71 30.28
CA ALA A 41 -3.06 1.97 31.39
C ALA A 41 -3.59 0.68 32.03
N ALA A 42 -3.84 -0.38 31.24
CA ALA A 42 -4.26 -1.68 31.76
C ALA A 42 -3.14 -2.38 32.56
N ILE A 43 -1.89 -2.31 32.08
CA ILE A 43 -0.71 -2.80 32.81
C ILE A 43 -0.55 -2.07 34.14
N ALA A 44 -0.68 -0.74 34.14
CA ALA A 44 -0.62 0.07 35.37
C ALA A 44 -1.74 -0.25 36.37
N ARG A 45 -2.90 -0.71 35.88
CA ARG A 45 -4.03 -1.18 36.69
C ARG A 45 -3.89 -2.64 37.14
N GLY A 46 -2.78 -3.31 36.81
CA GLY A 46 -2.53 -4.72 37.16
C GLY A 46 -3.37 -5.72 36.36
N ILE A 47 -4.00 -5.29 35.27
CA ILE A 47 -4.81 -6.16 34.41
C ILE A 47 -3.88 -6.83 33.39
N THR A 48 -3.97 -8.16 33.28
CA THR A 48 -3.23 -8.91 32.27
C THR A 48 -3.82 -8.62 30.88
N VAL A 49 -3.07 -7.90 30.06
CA VAL A 49 -3.43 -7.64 28.67
C VAL A 49 -3.09 -8.87 27.84
N PRO A 50 -4.05 -9.49 27.13
CA PRO A 50 -3.74 -10.55 26.17
C PRO A 50 -2.77 -9.99 25.12
N PHE A 51 -1.58 -10.60 25.02
CA PHE A 51 -0.66 -10.29 23.94
C PHE A 51 -1.33 -10.71 22.63
N GLU A 52 -1.74 -9.71 21.84
CA GLU A 52 -2.25 -9.96 20.50
C GLU A 52 -1.12 -10.61 19.72
N THR A 53 -1.30 -11.89 19.36
CA THR A 53 -0.30 -12.73 18.71
C THR A 53 0.37 -11.93 17.61
N GLU A 54 1.63 -11.57 17.82
CA GLU A 54 2.35 -10.73 16.88
C GLU A 54 2.35 -11.48 15.55
N VAL A 55 1.65 -10.93 14.55
CA VAL A 55 1.55 -11.55 13.24
C VAL A 55 2.97 -11.81 12.79
N THR A 56 3.34 -13.09 12.64
CA THR A 56 4.72 -13.47 12.36
C THR A 56 5.24 -12.64 11.20
N PRO A 57 6.49 -12.14 11.24
CA PRO A 57 7.05 -11.30 10.17
C PRO A 57 6.79 -11.89 8.78
N THR A 58 6.82 -13.22 8.68
CA THR A 58 6.48 -14.02 7.50
C THR A 58 5.04 -13.82 7.00
N ALA A 59 4.03 -13.83 7.88
CA ALA A 59 2.62 -13.64 7.48
C ALA A 59 2.33 -12.19 7.07
N ARG A 60 3.03 -11.21 7.64
CA ARG A 60 2.96 -9.80 7.23
C ARG A 60 3.58 -9.58 5.86
N SER A 61 4.77 -10.14 5.61
CA SER A 61 5.49 -10.01 4.34
C SER A 61 4.68 -10.57 3.16
N ARG A 62 4.04 -11.74 3.31
CA ARG A 62 3.12 -12.29 2.29
C ARG A 62 1.96 -11.36 1.94
N LYS A 63 1.29 -10.82 2.96
CA LYS A 63 0.11 -9.97 2.78
C LYS A 63 0.46 -8.70 1.99
N ASN A 64 1.57 -8.07 2.34
CA ASN A 64 2.04 -6.87 1.65
C ASN A 64 2.49 -7.18 0.22
N GLY A 65 3.19 -8.30 -0.01
CA GLY A 65 3.57 -8.75 -1.34
C GLY A 65 2.36 -9.01 -2.25
N ILE A 66 1.36 -9.77 -1.78
CA ILE A 66 0.14 -10.05 -2.54
C ILE A 66 -0.61 -8.76 -2.88
N LEU A 67 -0.75 -7.85 -1.91
CA LEU A 67 -1.44 -6.58 -2.10
C LEU A 67 -0.74 -5.70 -3.15
N LEU A 68 0.59 -5.61 -3.10
CA LEU A 68 1.37 -4.80 -4.04
C LEU A 68 1.41 -5.41 -5.44
N VAL A 69 1.56 -6.73 -5.57
CA VAL A 69 1.54 -7.41 -6.87
C VAL A 69 0.16 -7.31 -7.52
N SER A 70 -0.92 -7.57 -6.78
CA SER A 70 -2.28 -7.46 -7.31
C SER A 70 -2.63 -6.01 -7.69
N GLY A 71 -2.25 -5.03 -6.87
CA GLY A 71 -2.41 -3.61 -7.19
C GLY A 71 -1.62 -3.19 -8.44
N ALA A 72 -0.39 -3.67 -8.58
CA ALA A 72 0.44 -3.36 -9.74
C ALA A 72 -0.08 -3.98 -11.04
N ILE A 73 -0.52 -5.25 -11.00
CA ILE A 73 -1.14 -5.91 -12.15
C ILE A 73 -2.42 -5.18 -12.55
N GLY A 74 -3.28 -4.84 -11.59
CA GLY A 74 -4.50 -4.08 -11.86
C GLY A 74 -4.22 -2.71 -12.49
N PHE A 75 -3.22 -2.00 -11.97
CA PHE A 75 -2.78 -0.70 -12.51
C PHE A 75 -2.26 -0.83 -13.94
N MET A 76 -1.32 -1.75 -14.19
CA MET A 76 -0.78 -2.00 -15.53
C MET A 76 -1.87 -2.43 -16.52
N ALA A 77 -2.77 -3.34 -16.12
CA ALA A 77 -3.84 -3.82 -16.97
C ALA A 77 -4.81 -2.68 -17.35
N THR A 78 -5.15 -1.82 -16.40
CA THR A 78 -6.06 -0.68 -16.63
C THR A 78 -5.43 0.33 -17.59
N PHE A 79 -4.19 0.77 -17.33
CA PHE A 79 -3.53 1.74 -18.21
C PHE A 79 -3.14 1.15 -19.57
N GLY A 80 -2.77 -0.13 -19.63
CA GLY A 80 -2.54 -0.83 -20.89
C GLY A 80 -3.80 -0.97 -21.75
N ALA A 81 -4.96 -1.24 -21.13
CA ALA A 81 -6.23 -1.27 -21.83
C ALA A 81 -6.62 0.10 -22.39
N ILE A 82 -6.45 1.18 -21.60
CA ILE A 82 -6.71 2.56 -22.06
C ILE A 82 -5.78 2.92 -23.23
N ALA A 83 -4.48 2.62 -23.11
CA ALA A 83 -3.50 2.88 -24.17
C ALA A 83 -3.82 2.12 -25.49
N GLY A 84 -4.34 0.89 -25.37
CA GLY A 84 -4.78 0.11 -26.54
C GLY A 84 -6.04 0.62 -27.22
N ILE A 85 -6.93 1.29 -26.47
CA ILE A 85 -8.18 1.84 -27.01
C ILE A 85 -7.92 3.22 -27.64
N GLU A 86 -7.20 4.11 -26.96
CA GLU A 86 -7.02 5.50 -27.41
C GLU A 86 -5.86 5.69 -28.41
N HIS A 87 -4.95 4.72 -28.57
CA HIS A 87 -3.78 4.80 -29.47
C HIS A 87 -2.85 6.00 -29.21
N GLU A 88 -2.96 6.64 -28.04
CA GLU A 88 -2.08 7.73 -27.62
C GLU A 88 -0.77 7.18 -27.02
N PRO A 89 0.41 7.61 -27.53
CA PRO A 89 1.70 7.09 -27.08
C PRO A 89 2.03 7.49 -25.65
N ASP A 90 1.48 8.59 -25.14
CA ASP A 90 1.75 9.09 -23.79
C ASP A 90 1.17 8.17 -22.71
N THR A 91 0.11 7.43 -23.02
CA THR A 91 -0.55 6.50 -22.09
C THR A 91 0.31 5.25 -21.83
N TRP A 92 1.20 4.88 -22.74
CA TRP A 92 2.19 3.81 -22.52
C TRP A 92 3.20 4.18 -21.43
N SER A 93 3.56 5.46 -21.32
CA SER A 93 4.41 5.98 -20.24
C SER A 93 3.74 5.81 -18.88
N ALA A 94 2.42 6.07 -18.80
CA ALA A 94 1.63 5.86 -17.59
C ALA A 94 1.59 4.37 -17.17
N ALA A 95 1.45 3.44 -18.12
CA ALA A 95 1.47 2.01 -17.84
C ALA A 95 2.82 1.54 -17.29
N ALA A 96 3.94 2.10 -17.77
CA ALA A 96 5.28 1.78 -17.30
C ALA A 96 5.51 2.12 -15.81
N PHE A 97 4.82 3.14 -15.27
CA PHE A 97 4.90 3.45 -13.83
C PHE A 97 4.37 2.33 -12.94
N GLY A 98 3.50 1.46 -13.46
CA GLY A 98 3.05 0.26 -12.75
C GLY A 98 4.19 -0.73 -12.44
N LEU A 99 5.33 -0.62 -13.12
CA LEU A 99 6.50 -1.50 -12.91
C LEU A 99 7.11 -1.29 -11.53
N ILE A 100 7.03 -0.07 -11.00
CA ILE A 100 7.56 0.29 -9.68
C ILE A 100 6.86 -0.52 -8.57
N PRO A 101 5.53 -0.46 -8.37
CA PRO A 101 4.86 -1.28 -7.36
C PRO A 101 4.95 -2.78 -7.65
N LEU A 102 5.08 -3.21 -8.91
CA LEU A 102 5.28 -4.62 -9.26
C LEU A 102 6.62 -5.13 -8.73
N ALA A 103 7.70 -4.38 -8.97
CA ALA A 103 9.03 -4.69 -8.45
C ALA A 103 9.05 -4.71 -6.92
N ILE A 104 8.39 -3.75 -6.26
CA ILE A 104 8.27 -3.73 -4.79
C ILE A 104 7.49 -4.96 -4.30
N GLY A 105 6.39 -5.34 -4.96
CA GLY A 105 5.62 -6.52 -4.63
C GLY A 105 6.41 -7.83 -4.77
N ILE A 106 7.22 -7.96 -5.83
CA ILE A 106 8.16 -9.08 -5.99
C ILE A 106 9.19 -9.09 -4.86
N GLY A 107 9.72 -7.92 -4.47
CA GLY A 107 10.65 -7.79 -3.35
C GLY A 107 10.10 -8.36 -2.04
N TYR A 108 8.83 -8.07 -1.71
CA TYR A 108 8.15 -8.67 -0.55
C TYR A 108 7.95 -10.18 -0.69
N PHE A 109 7.77 -10.70 -1.91
CA PHE A 109 7.68 -12.15 -2.11
C PHE A 109 9.03 -12.84 -1.85
N VAL A 110 10.14 -12.21 -2.27
CA VAL A 110 11.50 -12.69 -2.00
C VAL A 110 11.81 -12.65 -0.50
N ASP A 111 11.51 -11.54 0.17
CA ASP A 111 11.64 -11.38 1.63
C ASP A 111 10.89 -12.50 2.38
N PHE A 112 9.65 -12.79 1.95
CA PHE A 112 8.89 -13.92 2.50
C PHE A 112 9.62 -15.28 2.35
N THR A 113 10.23 -15.55 1.19
CA THR A 113 10.94 -16.82 0.97
C THR A 113 12.21 -16.94 1.79
N LEU A 114 12.91 -15.84 2.04
CA LEU A 114 14.11 -15.77 2.90
C LEU A 114 13.73 -15.98 4.37
N SER A 115 12.75 -15.24 4.90
CA SER A 115 12.30 -15.41 6.30
C SER A 115 11.75 -16.81 6.57
N ARG A 116 11.18 -17.49 5.56
CA ARG A 116 10.74 -18.88 5.70
C ARG A 116 11.93 -19.84 5.81
N ARG A 117 13.04 -19.56 5.13
CA ARG A 117 14.26 -20.39 5.21
C ARG A 117 14.94 -20.24 6.56
N GLU A 118 15.04 -19.01 7.07
CA GLU A 118 15.61 -18.74 8.39
C GLU A 118 14.83 -19.40 9.53
N ALA A 119 13.50 -19.48 9.42
CA ALA A 119 12.65 -20.16 10.41
C ALA A 119 12.81 -21.70 10.44
N HIS A 120 13.51 -22.29 9.47
CA HIS A 120 13.75 -23.73 9.37
C HIS A 120 15.21 -24.15 9.67
N SER A 121 16.08 -23.19 10.03
CA SER A 121 17.47 -23.44 10.45
C SER A 121 17.63 -23.32 11.96
#